data_AF-A0A840NTW8-F1
#
_entry.id   AF-A0A840NTW8-F1
#
_cell.length_a   1.000
_cell.length_b   1.000
_cell.length_c   1.000
_cell.angle_alpha   90.00
_cell.angle_beta   90.00
_cell.angle_gamma   90.00
#
_symmetry.space_group_name_H-M   'P 1'
#
loop_
_entity.id
_entity.type
_entity.pdbx_description
1 polymer ?
#
loop_
_entity_poly.entity_id
_entity_poly.type
_entity_poly.pdbx_seq_one_letter_code
_entity_poly.pdbx_strand_id
1 'polypeptide(L)' 'MTRNLKDFPRSALANWNIEAKHPDAFVLDQVHLDHAAVYAALQRMADSCTNPPRTVGDVLGRLGGDGLVESVAALQAM' A
#
# COMPACT_ATOMS: atom_id res chain seq x y z
N MET A 1 2.79 1.13 -10.73
CA MET A 1 2.83 2.14 -9.64
C MET A 1 4.25 2.68 -9.50
N THR A 2 4.42 3.93 -9.05
CA THR A 2 5.73 4.55 -8.81
C THR A 2 5.59 5.71 -7.83
N ARG A 3 6.63 5.96 -7.01
CA ARG A 3 6.70 7.19 -6.18
C ARG A 3 7.16 8.39 -7.00
N ASN A 4 7.88 8.16 -8.09
CA ASN A 4 8.50 9.22 -8.88
C ASN A 4 7.55 9.78 -9.94
N LEU A 5 6.33 10.18 -9.57
CA LEU A 5 5.29 10.58 -10.54
C LEU A 5 5.77 11.66 -11.53
N LYS A 6 6.65 12.56 -11.10
CA LYS A 6 7.28 13.60 -11.94
C LYS A 6 8.06 13.04 -13.14
N ASP A 7 8.66 11.86 -13.00
CA ASP A 7 9.47 11.23 -14.04
C ASP A 7 8.59 10.43 -15.03
N PHE A 8 7.29 10.30 -14.74
CA PHE A 8 6.32 9.55 -15.54
C PHE A 8 5.13 10.45 -15.92
N PRO A 9 5.35 11.51 -16.72
CA PRO A 9 4.29 12.41 -17.13
C PRO A 9 3.24 11.70 -18.00
N ARG A 10 1.98 12.09 -17.85
CA ARG A 10 0.83 11.47 -18.55
C ARG A 10 1.02 11.42 -20.07
N SER A 11 1.62 12.44 -20.68
CA SER A 11 1.90 12.49 -22.12
C SER A 11 2.81 11.36 -22.60
N ALA A 12 3.82 10.97 -21.81
CA ALA A 12 4.72 9.87 -22.16
C ALA A 12 4.05 8.49 -21.99
N LEU A 13 3.12 8.38 -21.02
CA LEU A 13 2.42 7.13 -20.72
C LEU A 13 1.22 6.86 -21.63
N ALA A 14 0.61 7.92 -22.20
CA ALA A 14 -0.59 7.83 -23.03
C ALA A 14 -0.44 6.84 -24.20
N ASN A 15 0.75 6.78 -24.81
CA ASN A 15 1.05 5.86 -25.92
C ASN A 15 0.92 4.38 -25.54
N TRP A 16 1.02 4.06 -24.25
CA TRP A 16 0.95 2.70 -23.72
C TRP A 16 -0.39 2.41 -23.04
N ASN A 17 -1.30 3.40 -23.00
CA ASN A 17 -2.57 3.32 -22.31
C ASN A 17 -2.43 2.89 -20.83
N ILE A 18 -1.41 3.42 -20.16
CA ILE A 18 -1.17 3.20 -18.72
C ILE A 18 -1.11 4.54 -17.97
N GLU A 19 -1.26 4.47 -16.66
CA GLU A 19 -1.16 5.62 -15.78
C GLU A 19 -0.17 5.35 -14.64
N ALA A 20 0.60 6.37 -14.27
CA ALA A 20 1.43 6.31 -13.08
C ALA A 20 0.56 6.55 -11.85
N LYS A 21 0.63 5.62 -10.89
CA LYS A 21 -0.12 5.68 -9.64
C LYS A 21 0.83 5.62 -8.45
N HIS A 22 0.61 6.49 -7.45
CA HIS A 22 1.37 6.47 -6.21
C HIS A 22 1.10 5.15 -5.46
N PRO A 23 2.10 4.55 -4.76
CA PRO A 23 1.90 3.30 -4.03
C PRO A 23 0.78 3.39 -2.98
N ASP A 24 0.69 4.49 -2.25
CA ASP A 24 -0.37 4.69 -1.25
C ASP A 24 -1.76 4.65 -1.89
N ALA A 25 -1.98 5.46 -2.94
CA ALA A 25 -3.23 5.45 -3.68
C ALA A 25 -3.54 4.07 -4.30
N PHE A 26 -2.53 3.29 -4.69
CA PHE A 26 -2.76 1.93 -5.18
C PHE A 26 -3.24 0.98 -4.08
N VAL A 27 -2.59 0.98 -2.92
CA VAL A 27 -2.95 0.10 -1.80
C VAL A 27 -4.32 0.49 -1.24
N LEU A 28 -4.61 1.79 -1.14
CA LEU A 28 -5.91 2.31 -0.72
C LEU A 28 -7.05 1.76 -1.61
N ASP A 29 -6.86 1.73 -2.93
CA ASP A 29 -7.82 1.12 -3.83
C ASP A 29 -8.02 -0.38 -3.57
N GLN A 30 -6.96 -1.11 -3.20
CA GLN A 30 -7.10 -2.52 -2.84
C GLN A 30 -7.87 -2.70 -1.53
N VAL A 31 -7.68 -1.80 -0.56
CA VAL A 31 -8.45 -1.79 0.70
C VAL A 31 -9.93 -1.56 0.41
N HIS A 32 -10.26 -0.63 -0.47
CA HIS A 32 -11.65 -0.40 -0.88
C HIS A 32 -12.25 -1.54 -1.71
N LEU A 33 -11.42 -2.25 -2.47
CA LEU A 33 -11.85 -3.39 -3.28
C LEU A 33 -12.13 -4.63 -2.43
N ASP A 34 -11.21 -5.00 -1.55
CA ASP A 34 -11.35 -6.15 -0.64
C ASP A 34 -10.49 -5.95 0.61
N HIS A 35 -11.10 -5.29 1.61
CA HIS A 35 -10.45 -5.05 2.88
C HIS A 35 -9.99 -6.34 3.58
N ALA A 36 -10.82 -7.39 3.57
CA ALA A 36 -10.53 -8.63 4.27
C ALA A 36 -9.30 -9.33 3.67
N ALA A 37 -9.17 -9.34 2.35
CA ALA A 37 -8.00 -9.89 1.67
C ALA A 37 -6.72 -9.10 1.99
N VAL A 38 -6.80 -7.76 2.03
CA VAL A 38 -5.65 -6.91 2.39
C VAL A 38 -5.25 -7.14 3.85
N TYR A 39 -6.22 -7.18 4.77
CA TYR A 39 -5.94 -7.45 6.18
C TYR A 39 -5.32 -8.84 6.39
N ALA A 40 -5.83 -9.87 5.70
CA ALA A 40 -5.25 -11.22 5.74
C ALA A 40 -3.81 -11.25 5.17
N ALA A 41 -3.48 -10.39 4.20
CA ALA A 41 -2.10 -10.22 3.74
C ALA A 41 -1.21 -9.58 4.82
N LEU A 42 -1.70 -8.56 5.53
CA LEU A 42 -0.98 -7.94 6.65
C LEU A 42 -0.73 -8.93 7.80
N GLN A 43 -1.73 -9.75 8.15
CA GLN A 43 -1.57 -10.80 9.16
C GLN A 43 -0.46 -11.78 8.75
N ARG A 44 -0.47 -12.26 7.51
CA ARG A 44 0.60 -13.14 7.00
C ARG A 44 1.97 -12.48 7.03
N MET A 45 2.07 -11.18 6.75
CA MET A 45 3.34 -10.44 6.86
C MET A 45 3.83 -10.40 8.30
N ALA A 46 2.95 -10.14 9.27
CA ALA A 46 3.27 -10.16 10.69
C ALA A 46 3.73 -11.55 11.14
N ASP A 47 2.96 -12.59 10.79
CA ASP A 47 3.25 -13.99 11.13
C ASP A 47 4.57 -14.49 10.54
N SER A 48 4.96 -13.99 9.35
CA SER A 48 6.23 -14.34 8.70
C SER A 48 7.46 -13.74 9.40
N CYS A 49 7.28 -12.68 10.17
CA CYS A 49 8.34 -12.08 10.98
C CYS A 49 8.45 -12.84 12.30
N THR A 50 9.32 -13.85 12.34
CA THR A 50 9.51 -14.69 13.53
C THR A 50 10.65 -14.22 14.45
N ASN A 51 11.51 -13.32 13.98
CA ASN A 51 12.64 -12.79 14.76
C ASN A 51 13.02 -11.34 14.35
N PRO A 52 12.64 -10.32 15.14
CA PRO A 52 11.70 -10.39 16.26
C PRO A 52 10.26 -10.66 15.78
N PRO A 53 9.40 -11.31 16.59
CA PRO A 53 7.97 -11.39 16.34
C PRO A 53 7.36 -10.00 16.10
N ARG A 54 6.46 -9.89 15.13
CA ARG A 54 5.75 -8.64 14.84
C ARG A 54 4.24 -8.83 14.88
N THR A 55 3.55 -7.74 15.18
CA THR A 55 2.09 -7.62 15.10
C THR A 55 1.68 -6.96 13.78
N VAL A 56 0.39 -7.04 13.43
CA VAL A 56 -0.18 -6.27 12.32
C VAL A 56 0.02 -4.76 12.53
N GLY A 57 -0.06 -4.29 13.78
CA GLY A 57 0.21 -2.89 14.13
C GLY A 57 1.65 -2.46 13.79
N ASP A 58 2.63 -3.32 14.02
CA ASP A 58 4.03 -3.03 13.66
C ASP A 58 4.21 -2.94 12.14
N VAL A 59 3.52 -3.80 11.38
CA VAL A 59 3.52 -3.76 9.92
C VAL A 59 2.87 -2.47 9.42
N LEU A 60 1.70 -2.10 9.95
CA LEU A 60 1.02 -0.84 9.62
C LEU A 60 1.89 0.38 9.94
N GLY A 61 2.55 0.40 11.10
CA GLY A 61 3.47 1.48 11.47
C GLY A 61 4.62 1.64 10.48
N ARG A 62 5.18 0.52 9.99
CA ARG A 62 6.23 0.56 8.98
C ARG A 62 5.72 1.04 7.62
N LEU A 63 4.55 0.56 7.18
CA LEU A 63 3.92 1.00 5.93
C LEU A 63 3.62 2.52 5.97
N GLY A 64 3.14 3.03 7.11
CA GLY A 64 2.93 4.46 7.32
C GLY A 64 4.23 5.26 7.24
N GLY A 65 5.31 4.76 7.87
CA GLY A 65 6.65 5.36 7.77
C GLY A 65 7.22 5.35 6.34
N ASP A 66 6.84 4.34 5.54
CA ASP A 66 7.19 4.23 4.12
C ASP A 66 6.26 5.07 3.21
N GLY A 67 5.37 5.89 3.77
CA GLY A 67 4.53 6.84 3.04
C GLY A 67 3.22 6.24 2.48
N LEU A 68 2.70 5.18 3.08
CA LEU A 68 1.36 4.63 2.79
C LEU A 68 0.33 5.12 3.83
N VAL A 69 0.28 6.43 4.04
CA VAL A 69 -0.46 7.07 5.15
C VAL A 69 -1.96 6.91 4.98
N GLU A 70 -2.49 7.13 3.77
CA GLU A 70 -3.93 7.03 3.51
C GLU A 70 -4.42 5.59 3.63
N SER A 71 -3.64 4.63 3.11
CA SER A 71 -3.95 3.21 3.22
C SER A 71 -3.99 2.74 4.67
N VAL A 72 -2.98 3.14 5.47
CA VAL A 72 -2.93 2.79 6.89
C VAL A 72 -4.11 3.38 7.65
N ALA A 73 -4.46 4.64 7.38
CA ALA A 73 -5.62 5.26 8.00
C ALA A 73 -6.92 4.53 7.66
N ALA A 74 -7.11 4.15 6.39
CA ALA A 74 -8.29 3.38 5.96
C ALA A 74 -8.38 2.01 6.65
N LEU A 75 -7.26 1.30 6.79
CA LEU A 75 -7.17 0.02 7.48
C LEU A 75 -7.41 0.11 9.00
N GLN A 76 -7.11 1.25 9.62
CA GLN A 76 -7.33 1.48 11.06
C GLN A 76 -8.74 1.96 11.40
N ALA A 77 -9.47 2.51 10.43
CA ALA A 77 -10.81 3.06 10.63
C ALA A 77 -11.94 2.02 10.56
N MET A 78 -11.61 0.74 10.38
CA MET A 78 -12.56 -0.38 10.22
C MET A 78 -12.64 -1.27 11.45
#